data_AF-A0A349WE14-F1
#
_entry.id   AF-A0A349WE14-F1
#
_cell.length_a   1.000
_cell.length_b   1.000
_cell.length_c   1.000
_cell.angle_alpha   90.00
_cell.angle_beta   90.00
_cell.angle_gamma   90.00
#
_symmetry.space_group_name_H-M   'P 1'
#
loop_
_entity.id
_entity.type
_entity.pdbx_description
1 polymer ?
#
loop_
_entity_poly.entity_id
_entity_poly.type
_entity_poly.pdbx_seq_one_letter_code
_entity_poly.pdbx_strand_id
1 'polypeptide(L)' 'MNLELIGKKLGMSQVYDEDNNLVPVTIIEAGPCPILQVKTTG' A
#
# COMPACT_ATOMS: atom_id res chain seq x y z
N MET A 1 13.51 10.66 -4.17
CA MET A 1 12.52 10.24 -5.18
C MET A 1 11.58 9.32 -4.41
N ASN A 2 10.36 9.77 -4.13
CA ASN A 2 9.45 9.06 -3.23
C ASN A 2 8.33 8.43 -4.06
N LEU A 3 8.09 7.13 -3.85
CA LEU A 3 6.99 6.41 -4.49
C LEU A 3 5.86 6.25 -3.48
N GLU A 4 4.66 6.64 -3.89
CA GLU A 4 3.45 6.62 -3.06
C GLU A 4 2.26 6.15 -3.89
N LEU A 5 1.29 5.49 -3.23
CA LEU A 5 0.04 5.02 -3.84
C LEU A 5 -1.13 5.39 -2.94
N ILE A 6 -2.29 5.63 -3.56
CA ILE A 6 -3.55 5.81 -2.83
C ILE A 6 -4.16 4.41 -2.62
N GLY A 7 -4.58 4.13 -1.39
CA GLY A 7 -5.26 2.87 -1.09
C GLY A 7 -6.34 3.01 -0.02
N LYS A 8 -7.29 2.09 -0.03
CA LYS A 8 -8.36 1.98 0.97
C LYS A 8 -7.96 0.93 2.00
N LYS A 9 -8.06 1.29 3.29
CA LYS A 9 -7.94 0.30 4.39
C LYS A 9 -9.12 -0.66 4.34
N LEU A 10 -8.84 -1.94 4.11
CA LEU A 10 -9.87 -2.99 4.12
C LEU A 10 -10.02 -3.64 5.49
N GLY A 11 -8.92 -3.79 6.23
CA GLY A 11 -8.95 -4.46 7.52
C GLY A 11 -7.57 -4.92 7.97
N MET A 12 -7.57 -5.88 8.89
CA MET A 12 -6.36 -6.49 9.44
C MET A 12 -6.50 -8.01 9.38
N SER A 13 -5.38 -8.70 9.15
CA SER A 13 -5.26 -10.15 9.17
C SER A 13 -3.87 -10.55 9.68
N GLN A 14 -3.51 -11.82 9.59
CA GLN A 14 -2.21 -12.35 9.98
C GLN A 14 -1.70 -13.33 8.90
N VAL A 15 -0.39 -13.36 8.70
CA VAL A 15 0.30 -14.27 7.76
C VAL A 15 1.52 -14.87 8.44
N TYR A 16 1.98 -16.02 7.96
CA TYR A 16 3.27 -16.58 8.38
C TYR A 16 4.39 -16.05 7.46
N ASP A 17 5.52 -15.67 8.05
CA ASP A 17 6.74 -15.34 7.30
C ASP A 17 7.59 -16.60 6.99
N GLU A 18 8.73 -16.41 6.34
CA GLU A 18 9.64 -17.50 5.93
C GLU A 18 10.25 -18.26 7.13
N ASP A 19 10.31 -17.62 8.30
CA ASP A 19 10.84 -18.19 9.54
C ASP A 19 9.74 -18.82 10.41
N ASN A 20 8.51 -18.98 9.89
CA ASN A 20 7.31 -19.46 10.59
C ASN A 20 6.82 -18.55 11.73
N ASN A 21 7.15 -17.27 11.74
CA ASN A 21 6.57 -16.33 12.70
C ASN A 21 5.18 -15.87 12.23
N LEU A 22 4.26 -15.68 13.18
CA LEU A 22 2.93 -15.14 12.92
C LEU A 22 2.96 -13.61 12.93
N VAL A 23 2.81 -12.99 11.75
CA VAL A 23 2.93 -11.54 11.56
C VAL A 23 1.55 -10.91 11.33
N PRO A 24 1.12 -9.94 12.15
CA PRO A 24 -0.10 -9.18 11.92
C PRO A 24 0.11 -8.17 10.79
N VAL A 25 -0.85 -8.07 9.87
CA VAL A 25 -0.78 -7.22 8.68
C VAL A 25 -2.05 -6.41 8.47
N THR A 26 -1.92 -5.20 7.92
CA THR A 26 -3.05 -4.38 7.47
C THR A 26 -3.25 -4.59 5.97
N ILE A 27 -4.49 -4.89 5.58
CA ILE A 27 -4.84 -5.11 4.18
C ILE A 27 -5.24 -3.76 3.56
N ILE A 28 -4.53 -3.36 2.51
CA ILE A 28 -4.79 -2.15 1.73
C ILE A 28 -5.14 -2.55 0.30
N GLU A 29 -6.29 -2.11 -0.18
CA GLU A 29 -6.62 -2.14 -1.61
C GLU A 29 -6.05 -0.89 -2.27
N ALA A 30 -4.99 -1.06 -3.06
CA ALA A 30 -4.36 0.03 -3.79
C ALA A 30 -4.62 -0.13 -5.29
N GLY A 31 -5.08 0.95 -5.93
CA GLY A 31 -5.19 1.06 -7.37
C GLY A 31 -6.45 0.48 -8.03
N PRO A 32 -6.66 0.77 -9.34
CA PRO A 32 -5.78 1.60 -10.19
C PRO A 32 -5.78 3.08 -9.78
N CYS A 33 -4.59 3.69 -9.68
CA CYS A 33 -4.39 5.10 -9.31
C CYS A 33 -3.97 5.93 -10.54
N PRO A 34 -4.91 6.38 -11.39
CA PRO A 34 -4.57 7.20 -12.55
C PRO A 34 -3.99 8.55 -12.13
N ILE A 35 -2.93 8.98 -12.79
CA ILE A 35 -2.31 10.28 -12.55
C ILE A 35 -3.16 11.37 -13.21
N LEU A 36 -3.69 12.28 -12.41
CA LEU A 36 -4.52 13.38 -12.90
C LEU A 36 -3.70 14.61 -13.31
N GLN A 37 -2.59 14.88 -12.61
CA GLN A 37 -1.75 16.04 -12.85
C GLN A 37 -0.31 15.75 -12.43
N VAL A 38 0.64 16.20 -13.23
CA VAL A 38 2.05 16.31 -12.85
C VAL A 38 2.36 17.78 -12.63
N LYS A 39 2.75 18.16 -11.40
CA LYS A 39 3.16 19.54 -11.09
C LYS A 39 4.66 19.69 -11.31
N THR A 40 5.05 20.67 -12.13
CA THR A 40 6.44 21.08 -12.34
C THR A 40 6.71 22.40 -11.62
N THR A 41 7.92 22.59 -11.10
CA THR A 41 8.36 23.89 -10.58
C THR A 41 8.50 24.88 -11.73
N GLY A 42 7.69 25.92 -11.73
CA GLY A 42 7.83 27.13 -12.53
C GLY A 42 7.93 28.34 -11.61
#